data_AF-A0A3C0GDA6-F1
#
_entry.id   AF-A0A3C0GDA6-F1
#
_cell.length_a   1.000
_cell.length_b   1.000
_cell.length_c   1.000
_cell.angle_alpha   90.00
_cell.angle_beta   90.00
_cell.angle_gamma   90.00
#
_symmetry.space_group_name_H-M   'P 1'
#
loop_
_entity.id
_entity.type
_entity.pdbx_description
1 polymer ?
#
loop_
_entity_poly.entity_id
_entity_poly.type
_entity_poly.pdbx_seq_one_letter_code
_entity_poly.pdbx_strand_id
1 'polypeptide(L)'
;MIKIYARLLLAALFLICFKGLSQTNYLQNASFESWSGSPESPVNWSITNENGINKSTDATEGNFSLELGLNNTLVNQTVLSTWNASSIVLEPNTNHTFSFDYKVSTEAGNNLSA
;
A
#
# COMPACT_ATOMS: atom_id res chain seq x y z
N MET A 1 17.04 -35.41 24.56
CA MET A 1 15.85 -34.58 24.85
C MET A 1 15.76 -33.29 24.02
N ILE A 2 16.87 -32.60 23.71
CA ILE A 2 16.88 -31.33 22.93
C ILE A 2 16.23 -31.41 21.53
N LYS A 3 16.30 -32.57 20.86
CA LYS A 3 15.76 -32.76 19.49
C LYS A 3 14.23 -32.65 19.39
N ILE A 4 13.49 -32.92 20.46
CA ILE A 4 12.01 -32.86 20.45
C ILE A 4 11.53 -31.41 20.58
N TYR A 5 12.18 -30.60 21.42
CA TYR A 5 11.83 -29.20 21.63
C TYR A 5 12.06 -28.33 20.39
N ALA A 6 13.16 -28.55 19.65
CA ALA A 6 13.43 -27.83 18.41
C ALA A 6 12.38 -28.11 17.31
N ARG A 7 11.86 -29.34 17.26
CA ARG A 7 10.79 -29.72 16.31
C ARG A 7 9.44 -29.14 16.70
N LEU A 8 9.14 -29.09 17.99
CA LEU A 8 7.93 -28.44 18.52
C LEU A 8 7.97 -26.93 18.31
N LEU A 9 9.13 -26.28 18.46
CA LEU A 9 9.31 -24.85 18.19
C LEU A 9 9.13 -24.54 16.70
N LEU A 10 9.68 -25.36 15.80
CA LEU A 10 9.49 -25.19 14.35
C LEU A 10 8.03 -25.41 13.93
N ALA A 11 7.35 -26.39 14.52
CA ALA A 11 5.93 -26.63 14.28
C ALA A 11 5.06 -25.48 14.82
N ALA A 12 5.39 -24.94 15.99
CA ALA A 12 4.72 -23.76 16.55
C ALA A 12 4.96 -22.52 15.68
N LEU A 13 6.18 -22.30 15.17
CA LEU A 13 6.49 -21.20 14.25
C LEU A 13 5.67 -21.31 12.96
N PHE A 14 5.56 -22.51 12.38
CA PHE A 14 4.72 -22.78 11.22
C PHE A 14 3.23 -22.51 11.51
N LEU A 15 2.71 -22.95 12.66
CA LEU A 15 1.31 -22.75 13.05
C LEU A 15 0.94 -21.29 13.33
N ILE A 16 1.89 -20.48 13.81
CA ILE A 16 1.67 -19.05 14.10
C ILE A 16 1.71 -18.22 12.80
N CYS A 17 2.55 -18.59 11.82
CA CYS A 17 2.65 -17.88 10.53
C CYS A 17 1.34 -17.92 9.71
N PHE A 18 0.46 -18.89 9.89
CA PHE A 18 -0.77 -19.04 9.09
C PHE A 18 -2.04 -18.41 9.70
N LYS A 19 -1.92 -17.71 10.84
CA LYS A 19 -3.08 -17.12 11.53
C LYS A 19 -3.30 -15.63 11.25
N GLY A 20 -2.45 -14.99 10.45
CA GLY A 20 -2.58 -13.57 10.10
C GLY A 20 -3.13 -13.35 8.71
N LEU A 21 -4.35 -12.79 8.63
CA LEU A 21 -4.97 -12.13 7.47
C LEU A 21 -5.44 -13.03 6.31
N SER A 22 -6.60 -13.67 6.49
CA SER A 22 -7.40 -14.24 5.38
C SER A 22 -8.21 -13.15 4.65
N GLN A 23 -7.61 -11.99 4.38
CA GLN A 23 -8.20 -11.02 3.46
C GLN A 23 -7.41 -11.04 2.17
N THR A 24 -8.06 -11.48 1.08
CA THR A 24 -7.50 -11.36 -0.25
C THR A 24 -7.48 -9.89 -0.63
N ASN A 25 -6.29 -9.31 -0.77
CA ASN A 25 -6.15 -8.00 -1.37
C ASN A 25 -6.29 -8.13 -2.89
N TYR A 26 -7.31 -7.49 -3.45
CA TYR A 26 -7.53 -7.48 -4.91
C TYR A 26 -6.50 -6.61 -5.64
N LEU A 27 -5.88 -5.65 -4.94
CA LEU A 27 -4.89 -4.75 -5.50
C LEU A 27 -3.50 -5.37 -5.45
N GLN A 28 -2.82 -5.34 -6.58
CA GLN A 28 -1.40 -5.70 -6.64
C GLN A 28 -0.55 -4.57 -6.08
N ASN A 29 0.51 -4.91 -5.34
CA ASN A 29 1.43 -3.95 -4.75
C ASN A 29 0.73 -2.88 -3.90
N ALA A 30 -0.29 -3.29 -3.12
CA ALA A 30 -1.08 -2.38 -2.28
C ALA A 30 -0.28 -1.72 -1.14
N SER A 31 0.82 -2.36 -0.73
CA SER A 31 1.73 -1.86 0.30
C SER A 31 2.87 -0.99 -0.24
N PHE A 32 2.94 -0.76 -1.56
CA PHE A 32 4.01 0.04 -2.20
C PHE A 32 5.45 -0.45 -1.92
N GLU A 33 5.65 -1.75 -1.74
CA GLU A 33 6.99 -2.32 -1.52
C GLU A 33 7.76 -2.57 -2.84
N SER A 34 7.06 -2.53 -3.98
CA SER A 34 7.66 -2.75 -5.29
C SER A 34 7.69 -1.48 -6.13
N TRP A 35 8.90 -1.11 -6.59
CA TRP A 35 9.19 0.07 -7.40
C TRP A 35 10.09 -0.32 -8.57
N SER A 36 9.91 0.35 -9.71
CA SER A 36 10.73 0.10 -10.91
C SER A 36 10.77 1.32 -11.83
N GLY A 37 11.66 1.31 -12.82
CA GLY A 37 11.78 2.38 -13.81
C GLY A 37 12.89 3.39 -13.48
N SER A 38 13.00 4.42 -14.32
CA SER A 38 13.91 5.56 -14.13
C SER A 38 13.27 6.83 -14.72
N PRO A 39 12.72 7.75 -13.90
CA PRO A 39 12.63 7.69 -12.43
C PRO A 39 11.81 6.50 -11.92
N GLU A 40 12.10 6.04 -10.69
CA GLU A 40 11.34 4.94 -10.08
C GLU A 40 9.87 5.35 -9.88
N SER A 41 8.95 4.41 -10.06
CA SER A 41 7.51 4.56 -9.81
C SER A 41 6.94 3.26 -9.21
N PRO A 42 5.84 3.34 -8.45
CA PRO A 42 5.23 2.16 -7.84
C PRO A 42 4.70 1.22 -8.93
N VAL A 43 5.10 -0.05 -8.86
CA VAL A 43 4.67 -1.07 -9.84
C VAL A 43 3.15 -1.27 -9.75
N ASN A 44 2.47 -1.39 -10.90
CA ASN A 44 1.02 -1.60 -11.04
C ASN A 44 0.12 -0.44 -10.61
N TRP A 45 0.68 0.76 -10.43
CA TRP A 45 -0.07 1.98 -10.12
C TRP A 45 0.17 3.04 -11.19
N SER A 46 -0.89 3.79 -11.52
CA SER A 46 -0.85 5.00 -12.33
C SER A 46 -1.23 6.18 -11.46
N ILE A 47 -0.42 7.23 -11.55
CA ILE A 47 -0.63 8.50 -10.85
C ILE A 47 -0.74 9.58 -11.94
N THR A 48 -1.70 10.48 -11.79
CA THR A 48 -1.87 11.62 -12.71
C THR A 48 -2.20 12.88 -11.93
N ASN A 49 -1.80 14.04 -12.47
CA ASN A 49 -1.98 15.37 -11.86
C ASN A 49 -1.30 15.48 -10.48
N GLU A 50 -0.18 14.83 -10.30
CA GLU A 50 0.72 14.98 -9.17
C GLU A 50 1.84 15.98 -9.47
N ASN A 51 2.36 16.65 -8.44
CA ASN A 51 3.55 17.47 -8.57
C ASN A 51 4.85 16.68 -8.35
N GLY A 52 4.76 15.50 -7.75
CA GLY A 52 5.91 14.68 -7.41
C GLY A 52 5.49 13.32 -6.86
N ILE A 53 6.35 12.35 -7.13
CA ILE A 53 6.20 10.96 -6.69
C ILE A 53 7.49 10.61 -5.97
N ASN A 54 7.39 10.30 -4.67
CA ASN A 54 8.53 9.92 -3.84
C ASN A 54 8.30 8.54 -3.24
N LYS A 55 9.35 7.71 -3.24
CA LYS A 55 9.42 6.48 -2.45
C LYS A 55 9.83 6.85 -1.04
N SER A 56 8.86 7.01 -0.15
CA SER A 56 9.10 7.41 1.23
C SER A 56 9.38 6.19 2.12
N THR A 57 10.15 6.37 3.19
CA THR A 57 10.36 5.35 4.23
C THR A 57 9.48 5.58 5.47
N ASP A 58 8.59 6.59 5.42
CA ASP A 58 7.58 6.84 6.45
C ASP A 58 6.34 6.00 6.13
N ALA A 59 6.39 4.72 6.50
CA ALA A 59 5.35 3.73 6.21
C ALA A 59 4.71 3.21 7.50
N THR A 60 3.37 3.07 7.52
CA THR A 60 2.64 2.45 8.63
C THR A 60 3.03 0.97 8.79
N GLU A 61 3.23 0.29 7.66
CA GLU A 61 3.67 -1.10 7.56
C GLU A 61 4.67 -1.24 6.42
N GLY A 62 5.60 -2.20 6.50
CA GLY A 62 6.62 -2.41 5.48
C GLY A 62 7.81 -1.44 5.57
N ASN A 63 8.51 -1.26 4.45
CA ASN A 63 9.67 -0.37 4.35
C ASN A 63 9.35 0.92 3.62
N PHE A 64 8.36 0.90 2.72
CA PHE A 64 8.11 2.00 1.80
C PHE A 64 6.64 2.41 1.76
N SER A 65 6.40 3.69 1.51
CA SER A 65 5.09 4.25 1.23
C SER A 65 5.15 5.14 -0.02
N LEU A 66 3.99 5.33 -0.65
CA LEU A 66 3.84 6.30 -1.74
C LEU A 66 3.61 7.69 -1.14
N GLU A 67 4.55 8.60 -1.38
CA GLU A 67 4.40 10.01 -1.05
C GLU A 67 4.10 10.81 -2.32
N LEU A 68 3.00 11.57 -2.28
CA LEU A 68 2.54 12.40 -3.38
C LEU A 68 2.71 13.88 -3.02
N GLY A 69 3.42 14.61 -3.88
CA GLY A 69 3.38 16.07 -3.88
C GLY A 69 2.04 16.53 -4.42
N LEU A 70 1.15 17.02 -3.54
CA LEU A 70 -0.15 17.54 -3.94
C LEU A 70 -0.09 19.06 -4.10
N ASN A 71 -0.49 19.57 -5.27
CA ASN A 71 -0.70 21.00 -5.47
C ASN A 71 -2.16 21.36 -5.24
N ASN A 72 -2.40 22.33 -4.38
CA ASN A 72 -3.69 22.99 -4.22
C ASN A 72 -4.00 24.01 -5.35
N THR A 73 -3.05 24.28 -6.26
CA THR A 73 -3.28 25.15 -7.43
C THR A 73 -3.64 24.41 -8.72
N LEU A 74 -3.58 23.08 -8.73
CA LEU A 74 -4.00 22.29 -9.89
C LEU A 74 -5.52 22.33 -10.01
N VAL A 75 -6.01 22.62 -11.22
CA VAL A 75 -7.45 22.60 -11.53
C VAL A 75 -8.02 21.18 -11.47
N ASN A 76 -7.16 20.18 -11.69
CA ASN A 76 -7.52 18.77 -11.69
C ASN A 76 -7.02 18.09 -10.42
N GLN A 77 -7.85 17.22 -9.85
CA GLN A 77 -7.49 16.39 -8.71
C GLN A 77 -6.39 15.40 -9.09
N THR A 78 -5.45 15.17 -8.18
CA THR A 78 -4.51 14.06 -8.29
C THR A 78 -5.30 12.75 -8.22
N VAL A 79 -5.07 11.87 -9.19
CA VAL A 79 -5.73 10.57 -9.27
C VAL A 79 -4.70 9.47 -9.13
N LEU A 80 -4.95 8.57 -8.17
CA LEU A 80 -4.24 7.32 -8.00
C LEU A 80 -5.13 6.17 -8.48
N SER A 81 -4.63 5.36 -9.41
CA SER A 81 -5.37 4.24 -9.99
C SER A 81 -4.46 3.02 -10.16
N THR A 82 -5.03 1.82 -10.16
CA THR A 82 -4.27 0.59 -10.44
C THR A 82 -4.32 0.25 -11.92
N TRP A 83 -3.20 -0.19 -12.49
CA TRP A 83 -3.10 -0.56 -13.91
C TRP A 83 -4.00 -1.75 -14.28
N ASN A 84 -4.33 -2.59 -13.31
CA ASN A 84 -5.02 -3.85 -13.51
C ASN A 84 -6.49 -3.80 -13.07
N ALA A 85 -7.10 -2.61 -13.05
CA ALA A 85 -8.52 -2.45 -12.67
C ALA A 85 -9.46 -3.33 -13.51
N SER A 86 -9.13 -3.61 -14.78
CA SER A 86 -9.89 -4.52 -15.64
C SER A 86 -9.74 -6.00 -15.29
N SER A 87 -8.71 -6.38 -14.54
CA SER A 87 -8.50 -7.75 -14.05
C SER A 87 -9.10 -7.99 -12.67
N ILE A 88 -9.49 -6.93 -11.97
CA ILE A 88 -10.17 -7.02 -10.68
C ILE A 88 -11.67 -7.18 -10.94
N VAL A 89 -12.15 -8.41 -10.77
CA VAL A 89 -13.58 -8.71 -10.85
C VAL A 89 -14.15 -8.74 -9.44
N LEU A 90 -14.89 -7.69 -9.09
CA LEU A 90 -15.68 -7.69 -7.86
C LEU A 90 -16.95 -8.50 -8.11
N GLU A 91 -17.17 -9.55 -7.32
CA GLU A 91 -18.37 -10.37 -7.44
C GLU A 91 -19.63 -9.53 -7.17
N PRO A 92 -20.64 -9.58 -8.07
CA PRO A 92 -21.91 -8.90 -7.86
C PRO A 92 -22.61 -9.42 -6.59
N ASN A 93 -23.30 -8.53 -5.87
CA ASN A 93 -24.03 -8.85 -4.64
C ASN A 93 -23.15 -9.33 -3.46
N THR A 94 -21.84 -9.11 -3.54
CA THR A 94 -20.89 -9.35 -2.44
C THR A 94 -20.45 -8.02 -1.84
N ASN A 95 -20.31 -7.99 -0.51
CA ASN A 95 -19.76 -6.82 0.18
C ASN A 95 -18.24 -6.82 0.08
N HIS A 96 -17.68 -5.70 -0.39
CA HIS A 96 -16.24 -5.48 -0.49
C HIS A 96 -15.83 -4.33 0.42
N THR A 97 -14.63 -4.42 0.99
CA THR A 97 -14.06 -3.38 1.85
C THR A 97 -12.91 -2.70 1.13
N PHE A 98 -12.92 -1.37 1.12
CA PHE A 98 -11.80 -0.55 0.68
C PHE A 98 -11.18 0.13 1.90
N SER A 99 -9.86 0.02 2.05
CA SER A 99 -9.11 0.61 3.16
C SER A 99 -7.75 1.07 2.67
N PHE A 100 -7.31 2.23 3.13
CA PHE A 100 -5.98 2.75 2.89
C PHE A 100 -5.54 3.57 4.11
N ASP A 101 -4.28 3.39 4.51
CA ASP A 101 -3.64 4.23 5.49
C ASP A 101 -3.02 5.44 4.78
N TYR A 102 -3.24 6.63 5.33
CA TYR A 102 -2.69 7.85 4.78
C TYR A 102 -2.23 8.80 5.88
N LYS A 103 -1.24 9.61 5.54
CA LYS A 103 -0.75 10.72 6.34
C LYS A 103 -0.69 11.95 5.46
N VAL A 104 -1.25 13.05 5.94
CA VAL A 104 -1.09 14.35 5.28
C VAL A 104 -0.07 15.17 6.06
N SER A 105 0.97 15.59 5.37
CA SER A 105 1.98 16.49 5.91
C SER A 105 1.87 17.82 5.19
N THR A 106 1.77 18.91 5.95
CA THR A 106 1.85 20.27 5.42
C THR A 106 3.21 20.84 5.74
N GLU A 107 3.82 21.55 4.79
CA GLU A 107 4.92 22.46 5.13
C GLU A 107 4.43 23.52 6.11
N ALA A 108 5.33 24.02 6.96
CA ALA A 108 5.00 24.98 8.00
C ALA A 108 4.29 26.22 7.41
N GLY A 109 3.05 26.48 7.87
CA GLY A 109 2.25 27.62 7.44
C GLY A 109 1.02 27.29 6.58
N ASN A 110 0.84 26.04 6.14
CA ASN A 110 -0.38 25.62 5.45
C ASN A 110 -1.37 25.00 6.45
N ASN A 111 -2.56 25.60 6.56
CA ASN A 111 -3.64 25.03 7.37
C ASN A 111 -4.34 23.90 6.61
N LEU A 112 -4.39 22.72 7.21
CA LEU A 112 -5.32 21.66 6.83
C LEU A 112 -6.74 22.09 7.22
N SER A 113 -7.53 22.58 6.27
CA SER A 113 -8.99 22.60 6.44
C SER A 113 -9.55 21.25 6.00
N ALA A 114 -10.09 20.50 6.95
CA ALA A 114 -10.85 19.27 6.71
C ALA A 114 -12.23 19.58 6.09
#